data_AF-A0A914ZDW1-F1
#
_entry.id   AF-A0A914ZDW1-F1
#
_cell.length_a   1.000
_cell.length_b   1.000
_cell.length_c   1.000
_cell.angle_alpha   90.00
_cell.angle_beta   90.00
_cell.angle_gamma   90.00
#
_symmetry.space_group_name_H-M   'P 1'
#
loop_
_entity.id
_entity.type
_entity.pdbx_description
1 polymer ?
#
loop_
_entity_poly.entity_id
_entity_poly.type
_entity_poly.pdbx_seq_one_letter_code
_entity_poly.pdbx_strand_id
1 'polypeptide(L)'
;MARTQPNPLRTIPQALLDWRFSQGNYGSTQQTQGGPSLWSQEINQGDFQEVLNSLTEVTNFNDAENCLTEMKINVLTQIRDSVRGLVCQLVINRKPKTLVLKTERAIFKSYKRGFKMVSKQMRCNTSNLRPLAIKMRIMEIIFHMILTRTYATKRDIYYKHKQLFGTQAVVDRAITDICAFLNADRCQLNILSASRGSIFGPMIIETRDGSVDCSLTPISIVQSFMDLPIAFEGDIVLIVEKDTVFQRLIEDGFRRHFPKILLVTGRGFPDFVTRQFLKKVETKFKVPVYALVDCDPHGLHILLTYKYGSIKAKNQIEGGNSASAIASVQQIGLRPSHIHRYHNRFQEISFSRSDTTTINLVKRRARELSDQSILQEANILAESKVKVELEALVAYSPQFLITYLKECQQQMPWVLHHDSVAKSTPFARKSGAGFVFEEEDDE
;
A
#
# COMPACT_ATOMS: atom_id res chain seq x y z
N MET A 1 40.87 -6.60 42.54
CA MET A 1 39.56 -6.86 41.91
C MET A 1 39.52 -6.18 40.56
N ALA A 2 39.34 -6.93 39.47
CA ALA A 2 38.75 -6.56 38.18
C ALA A 2 39.34 -7.48 37.09
N ARG A 3 38.65 -8.59 36.82
CA ARG A 3 38.88 -9.42 35.64
C ARG A 3 38.34 -8.65 34.43
N THR A 4 39.21 -8.11 33.58
CA THR A 4 38.84 -7.67 32.23
C THR A 4 38.64 -8.90 31.35
N GLN A 5 37.40 -9.16 30.93
CA GLN A 5 37.08 -10.14 29.91
C GLN A 5 37.62 -9.68 28.53
N PRO A 6 38.06 -10.61 27.67
CA PRO A 6 38.44 -10.27 26.31
C PRO A 6 37.22 -9.93 25.45
N ASN A 7 37.34 -8.83 24.71
CA ASN A 7 36.41 -8.31 23.71
C ASN A 7 36.18 -9.35 22.58
N PRO A 8 34.96 -9.84 22.32
CA PRO A 8 34.70 -10.92 21.35
C PRO A 8 34.66 -10.47 19.87
N LEU A 9 35.14 -9.26 19.54
CA LEU A 9 35.12 -8.69 18.18
C LEU A 9 36.33 -9.04 17.29
N ARG A 10 37.07 -10.12 17.56
CA ARG A 10 38.10 -10.62 16.64
C ARG A 10 38.03 -12.14 16.51
N THR A 11 37.22 -12.60 15.57
CA THR A 11 37.46 -13.80 14.72
C THR A 11 36.24 -14.04 13.84
N ILE A 12 36.11 -13.25 12.78
CA ILE A 12 35.47 -13.78 11.57
C ILE A 12 36.56 -14.66 10.93
N PRO A 13 36.34 -15.96 10.72
CA PRO A 13 37.33 -16.81 10.07
C PRO A 13 37.68 -16.24 8.69
N GLN A 14 38.97 -16.08 8.39
CA GLN A 14 39.47 -15.61 7.09
C GLN A 14 38.87 -16.42 5.90
N ALA A 15 38.47 -17.67 6.16
CA ALA A 15 37.73 -18.54 5.23
C ALA A 15 36.40 -17.97 4.68
N LEU A 16 35.78 -16.99 5.35
CA LEU A 16 34.58 -16.28 4.87
C LEU A 16 34.91 -15.16 3.88
N LEU A 17 36.14 -14.62 3.92
CA LEU A 17 36.65 -13.62 2.96
C LEU A 17 37.40 -14.27 1.79
N ASP A 18 37.97 -15.46 1.99
CA ASP A 18 38.79 -16.17 1.01
C ASP A 18 37.98 -16.99 -0.03
N TRP A 19 36.65 -16.84 -0.09
CA TRP A 19 35.83 -17.48 -1.13
C TRP A 19 35.91 -16.73 -2.48
N ARG A 20 37.14 -16.42 -2.92
CA ARG A 20 37.48 -16.09 -4.31
C ARG A 20 37.96 -17.38 -4.97
N PHE A 21 37.25 -17.82 -6.02
CA PHE A 21 37.72 -18.90 -6.87
C PHE A 21 39.16 -18.62 -7.35
N SER A 22 40.02 -19.61 -7.15
CA SER A 22 41.35 -19.70 -7.73
C SER A 22 41.27 -19.47 -9.25
N GLN A 23 42.05 -18.51 -9.73
CA GLN A 23 42.37 -18.39 -11.15
C GLN A 23 42.90 -19.74 -11.64
N GLY A 24 42.17 -20.38 -12.55
CA GLY A 24 42.63 -21.56 -13.24
C GLY A 24 43.79 -21.17 -14.16
N ASN A 25 45.01 -21.55 -13.76
CA ASN A 25 46.12 -21.66 -14.69
C ASN A 25 45.75 -22.70 -15.75
N TYR A 26 45.74 -22.26 -17.01
CA TYR A 26 45.74 -23.15 -18.17
C TYR A 26 47.00 -24.02 -18.11
N GLY A 27 46.81 -25.32 -17.93
CA GLY A 27 47.85 -26.34 -17.95
C GLY A 27 47.25 -27.66 -18.38
N SER A 28 47.58 -28.05 -19.61
CA SER A 28 47.20 -29.27 -20.33
C SER A 28 47.28 -30.57 -19.50
N THR A 29 46.22 -31.38 -19.49
CA THR A 29 46.32 -32.85 -19.57
C THR A 29 44.98 -33.49 -19.94
N GLN A 30 45.10 -34.66 -20.58
CA GLN A 30 44.12 -35.34 -21.43
C GLN A 30 42.97 -36.04 -20.68
N GLN A 31 41.85 -36.16 -21.40
CA GLN A 31 40.78 -37.17 -21.38
C GLN A 31 40.65 -38.12 -20.16
N THR A 32 39.47 -38.12 -19.54
CA THR A 32 38.67 -39.34 -19.31
C THR A 32 37.19 -38.97 -19.12
N GLN A 33 36.32 -39.85 -19.61
CA GLN A 33 34.89 -39.65 -19.84
C GLN A 33 34.07 -39.60 -18.53
N GLY A 34 33.06 -38.72 -18.51
CA GLY A 34 32.06 -38.62 -17.45
C GLY A 34 31.32 -37.29 -17.55
N GLY A 35 30.15 -37.27 -18.20
CA GLY A 35 29.40 -36.04 -18.50
C GLY A 35 29.08 -35.20 -17.26
N PRO A 36 29.01 -33.86 -17.38
CA PRO A 36 28.77 -32.98 -16.24
C PRO A 36 27.35 -33.18 -15.71
N SER A 37 27.26 -33.54 -14.43
CA SER A 37 26.02 -33.52 -13.66
C SER A 37 25.38 -32.12 -13.70
N LEU A 38 24.06 -32.08 -13.87
CA LEU A 38 23.11 -30.97 -14.00
C LEU A 38 23.16 -29.80 -12.96
N TRP A 39 24.27 -29.58 -12.27
CA TRP A 39 24.45 -28.47 -11.32
C TRP A 39 24.95 -27.16 -11.95
N SER A 40 25.13 -27.12 -13.27
CA SER A 40 25.85 -26.02 -13.95
C SER A 40 25.04 -25.20 -14.96
N GLN A 41 23.70 -25.36 -15.07
CA GLN A 41 22.98 -24.67 -16.16
C GLN A 41 21.78 -23.77 -15.81
N GLU A 42 21.37 -23.56 -14.56
CA GLU A 42 20.21 -22.66 -14.32
C GLU A 42 20.31 -21.63 -13.18
N ILE A 43 21.41 -21.56 -12.44
CA ILE A 43 21.73 -20.39 -11.60
C ILE A 43 23.23 -20.20 -11.70
N ASN A 44 23.70 -19.04 -12.15
CA ASN A 44 25.12 -18.76 -12.16
C ASN A 44 25.56 -18.76 -10.69
N GLN A 45 26.56 -19.56 -10.31
CA GLN A 45 27.00 -19.64 -8.90
C GLN A 45 27.40 -18.26 -8.34
N GLY A 46 27.79 -17.32 -9.20
CA GLY A 46 27.99 -15.92 -8.87
C GLY A 46 26.74 -15.18 -8.40
N ASP A 47 25.55 -15.46 -8.94
CA ASP A 47 24.30 -14.80 -8.57
C ASP A 47 23.88 -15.15 -7.13
N PHE A 48 24.14 -16.39 -6.72
CA PHE A 48 23.87 -16.84 -5.35
C PHE A 48 24.89 -16.27 -4.36
N GLN A 49 26.15 -16.12 -4.78
CA GLN A 49 27.17 -15.54 -3.93
C GLN A 49 27.01 -14.03 -3.73
N GLU A 50 26.60 -13.32 -4.78
CA GLU A 50 26.26 -11.91 -4.68
C GLU A 50 25.12 -11.69 -3.69
N VAL A 51 24.07 -12.53 -3.72
CA VAL A 51 23.00 -12.54 -2.70
C VAL A 51 23.59 -12.74 -1.30
N LEU A 52 24.48 -13.72 -1.11
CA LEU A 52 25.09 -13.99 0.20
C LEU A 52 25.95 -12.82 0.71
N ASN A 53 26.70 -12.15 -0.17
CA ASN A 53 27.53 -11.00 0.18
C ASN A 53 26.68 -9.78 0.58
N SER A 54 25.59 -9.51 -0.15
CA SER A 54 24.64 -8.45 0.24
C SER A 54 23.93 -8.76 1.57
N LEU A 55 23.71 -10.04 1.87
CA LEU A 55 23.10 -10.48 3.14
C LEU A 55 24.03 -10.34 4.35
N THR A 56 25.35 -10.24 4.17
CA THR A 56 26.27 -9.90 5.27
C THR A 56 26.08 -8.47 5.77
N GLU A 57 25.76 -7.52 4.89
CA GLU A 57 25.41 -6.13 5.28
C GLU A 57 24.12 -6.07 6.13
N VAL A 58 23.17 -6.95 5.83
CA VAL A 58 21.89 -7.12 6.56
C VAL A 58 22.10 -7.49 8.04
N THR A 59 23.23 -8.11 8.39
CA THR A 59 23.51 -8.58 9.75
C THR A 59 24.11 -7.53 10.69
N ASN A 60 24.61 -6.40 10.18
CA ASN A 60 25.33 -5.36 10.93
C ASN A 60 24.51 -4.06 11.09
N PHE A 61 23.35 -4.13 11.77
CA PHE A 61 22.46 -2.96 11.92
C PHE A 61 22.19 -2.61 13.38
N ASN A 62 22.78 -1.51 13.86
CA ASN A 62 22.52 -0.93 15.20
C ASN A 62 22.13 0.56 15.19
N ASP A 63 22.26 1.32 14.08
CA ASP A 63 22.25 2.80 14.15
C ASP A 63 21.02 3.52 13.55
N ALA A 64 19.98 2.83 13.07
CA ALA A 64 18.81 3.49 12.47
C ALA A 64 17.44 3.08 13.06
N GLU A 65 17.41 2.63 14.31
CA GLU A 65 16.15 2.33 15.03
C GLU A 65 15.30 3.56 15.34
N ASN A 66 15.89 4.75 15.53
CA ASN A 66 15.21 5.91 16.13
C ASN A 66 14.12 6.58 15.26
N CYS A 67 13.86 6.10 14.03
CA CYS A 67 12.85 6.69 13.13
C CYS A 67 12.01 5.67 12.36
N LEU A 68 12.14 4.37 12.65
CA LEU A 68 11.33 3.33 12.02
C LEU A 68 10.18 2.93 12.92
N THR A 69 9.02 2.62 12.33
CA THR A 69 7.90 2.09 13.11
C THR A 69 8.25 0.71 13.66
N GLU A 70 7.72 0.37 14.83
CA GLU A 70 7.91 -0.94 15.48
C GLU A 70 7.62 -2.11 14.52
N MET A 71 6.61 -1.96 13.65
CA MET A 71 6.27 -2.93 12.61
C MET A 71 7.40 -3.14 11.59
N LYS A 72 8.06 -2.07 11.13
CA LYS A 72 9.17 -2.17 10.16
C LYS A 72 10.42 -2.77 10.82
N ILE A 73 10.70 -2.41 12.07
CA ILE A 73 11.79 -3.01 12.86
C ILE A 73 11.56 -4.52 13.01
N ASN A 74 10.32 -4.93 13.28
CA ASN A 74 9.96 -6.35 13.38
C ASN A 74 10.15 -7.10 12.05
N VAL A 75 9.81 -6.49 10.90
CA VAL A 75 10.08 -7.07 9.58
C VAL A 75 11.57 -7.26 9.34
N LEU A 76 12.39 -6.23 9.58
CA LEU A 76 13.85 -6.29 9.41
C LEU A 76 14.47 -7.37 10.30
N THR A 77 14.06 -7.43 11.56
CA THR A 77 14.53 -8.41 12.55
C THR A 77 14.21 -9.84 12.08
N GLN A 78 12.97 -10.09 11.66
CA GLN A 78 12.57 -11.41 11.17
C GLN A 78 13.33 -11.84 9.92
N ILE A 79 13.58 -10.92 8.97
CA ILE A 79 14.39 -11.21 7.78
C ILE A 79 15.81 -11.58 8.21
N ARG A 80 16.46 -10.74 9.03
CA ARG A 80 17.83 -10.97 9.53
C ARG A 80 17.98 -12.32 10.22
N ASP A 81 17.09 -12.62 11.17
CA ASP A 81 17.18 -13.84 11.97
C ASP A 81 16.92 -15.09 11.10
N SER A 82 16.01 -14.99 10.12
CA SER A 82 15.75 -16.07 9.15
C SER A 82 16.96 -16.34 8.26
N VAL A 83 17.62 -15.29 7.77
CA VAL A 83 18.83 -15.36 6.96
C VAL A 83 19.98 -15.97 7.77
N ARG A 84 20.19 -15.49 9.01
CA ARG A 84 21.20 -16.03 9.92
C ARG A 84 20.98 -17.52 10.18
N GLY A 85 19.74 -17.92 10.45
CA GLY A 85 19.37 -19.33 10.64
C GLY A 85 19.61 -20.20 9.41
N LEU A 86 19.48 -19.64 8.20
CA LEU A 86 19.81 -20.33 6.95
C LEU A 86 21.33 -20.51 6.80
N VAL A 87 22.11 -19.47 7.04
CA VAL A 87 23.58 -19.52 6.99
C VAL A 87 24.11 -20.55 7.98
N CYS A 88 23.60 -20.57 9.22
CA CYS A 88 23.97 -21.59 10.20
C CYS A 88 23.69 -23.02 9.71
N GLN A 89 22.58 -23.26 9.03
CA GLN A 89 22.26 -24.59 8.47
C GLN A 89 23.27 -25.01 7.39
N LEU A 90 23.74 -24.07 6.56
CA LEU A 90 24.73 -24.33 5.52
C LEU A 90 26.14 -24.56 6.09
N VAL A 91 26.49 -23.85 7.16
CA VAL A 91 27.78 -23.99 7.84
C VAL A 91 27.87 -25.31 8.61
N ILE A 92 26.81 -25.65 9.36
CA ILE A 92 26.76 -26.86 10.19
C ILE A 92 26.60 -28.11 9.33
N ASN A 93 25.81 -28.04 8.25
CA ASN A 93 25.46 -29.19 7.44
C ASN A 93 25.99 -28.99 6.02
N ARG A 94 27.11 -29.63 5.68
CA ARG A 94 27.80 -29.40 4.39
C ARG A 94 26.93 -29.72 3.15
N LYS A 95 25.88 -30.56 3.28
CA LYS A 95 24.91 -30.91 2.23
C LYS A 95 23.52 -31.25 2.80
N PRO A 96 22.72 -30.26 3.22
CA PRO A 96 21.38 -30.54 3.74
C PRO A 96 20.45 -30.99 2.60
N LYS A 97 19.57 -31.97 2.85
CA LYS A 97 18.53 -32.38 1.88
C LYS A 97 17.38 -31.36 1.77
N THR A 98 17.17 -30.56 2.83
CA THR A 98 16.13 -29.54 2.91
C THR A 98 16.66 -28.36 3.70
N LEU A 99 16.44 -27.14 3.19
CA LEU A 99 16.72 -25.90 3.91
C LEU A 99 15.41 -25.35 4.49
N VAL A 100 15.47 -24.79 5.70
CA VAL A 100 14.27 -24.24 6.35
C VAL A 100 14.53 -22.81 6.81
N LEU A 101 13.77 -21.87 6.26
CA LEU A 101 13.67 -20.52 6.83
C LEU A 101 12.67 -20.57 7.98
N LYS A 102 13.04 -20.03 9.14
CA LYS A 102 12.19 -20.00 10.34
C LYS A 102 12.16 -18.58 10.90
N THR A 103 10.98 -18.11 11.28
CA THR A 103 10.85 -16.91 12.10
C THR A 103 11.15 -17.25 13.56
N GLU A 104 12.09 -16.57 14.21
CA GLU A 104 12.44 -16.80 15.63
C GLU A 104 11.33 -16.34 16.59
N ARG A 105 10.48 -15.39 16.20
CA ARG A 105 9.38 -14.87 17.02
C ARG A 105 8.06 -15.60 16.78
N ALA A 106 7.44 -16.04 17.87
CA ALA A 106 6.12 -16.63 17.87
C ALA A 106 5.07 -15.56 17.53
N ILE A 107 4.16 -15.89 16.62
CA ILE A 107 2.95 -15.09 16.41
C ILE A 107 1.91 -15.61 17.41
N PHE A 108 1.36 -14.72 18.25
CA PHE A 108 0.22 -15.04 19.09
C PHE A 108 -1.00 -15.27 18.20
N LYS A 109 -1.46 -16.52 18.09
CA LYS A 109 -2.75 -16.83 17.48
C LYS A 109 -3.78 -17.05 18.58
N SER A 110 -4.84 -16.26 18.55
CA SER A 110 -6.02 -16.46 19.38
C SER A 110 -6.81 -17.65 18.82
N TYR A 111 -6.98 -18.70 19.62
CA TYR A 111 -7.89 -19.80 19.34
C TYR A 111 -9.01 -19.80 20.40
N LYS A 112 -10.17 -20.39 20.07
CA LYS A 112 -11.30 -20.58 21.02
C LYS A 112 -10.93 -21.29 22.35
N ARG A 113 -9.71 -21.83 22.48
CA ARG A 113 -9.19 -22.56 23.66
C ARG A 113 -7.83 -22.03 24.18
N GLY A 114 -7.48 -20.77 23.90
CA GLY A 114 -6.25 -20.12 24.41
C GLY A 114 -5.24 -19.74 23.33
N PHE A 115 -4.16 -19.08 23.75
CA PHE A 115 -3.08 -18.60 22.87
C PHE A 115 -2.07 -19.72 22.59
N LYS A 116 -1.73 -19.95 21.31
CA LYS A 116 -0.64 -20.88 20.94
C LYS A 116 0.44 -20.15 20.14
N MET A 117 1.68 -20.32 20.57
CA MET A 117 2.87 -19.84 19.85
C MET A 117 3.11 -20.70 18.61
N VAL A 118 3.19 -20.07 17.44
CA VAL A 118 3.48 -20.76 16.17
C VAL A 118 4.60 -20.01 15.43
N SER A 119 5.72 -20.69 15.18
CA SER A 119 6.75 -20.22 14.25
C SER A 119 6.35 -20.60 12.82
N LYS A 120 6.50 -19.66 11.88
CA LYS A 120 6.26 -19.95 10.46
C LYS A 120 7.54 -20.48 9.85
N GLN A 121 7.40 -21.47 8.97
CA GLN A 121 8.53 -22.13 8.33
C GLN A 121 8.31 -22.19 6.83
N MET A 122 9.35 -21.90 6.07
CA MET A 122 9.39 -22.15 4.63
C MET A 122 10.44 -23.20 4.35
N ARG A 123 9.99 -24.36 3.88
CA ARG A 123 10.88 -25.44 3.46
C ARG A 123 11.26 -25.24 2.00
N CYS A 124 12.54 -25.35 1.72
CA CYS A 124 13.09 -25.28 0.38
C CYS A 124 13.85 -26.57 0.10
N ASN A 125 13.57 -27.17 -1.06
CA ASN A 125 14.28 -28.36 -1.50
C ASN A 125 15.68 -27.96 -2.02
N THR A 126 16.72 -28.69 -1.61
CA THR A 126 18.08 -28.42 -2.11
C THR A 126 18.33 -28.92 -3.52
N SER A 127 17.42 -29.73 -4.08
CA SER A 127 17.47 -30.12 -5.50
C SER A 127 17.03 -29.01 -6.45
N ASN A 128 16.31 -28.00 -5.97
CA ASN A 128 15.92 -26.82 -6.76
C ASN A 128 16.00 -25.56 -5.89
N LEU A 129 17.15 -24.88 -5.96
CA LEU A 129 17.43 -23.69 -5.17
C LEU A 129 16.84 -22.40 -5.76
N ARG A 130 16.31 -22.44 -6.98
CA ARG A 130 15.79 -21.23 -7.65
C ARG A 130 14.67 -20.54 -6.87
N PRO A 131 13.65 -21.24 -6.32
CA PRO A 131 12.64 -20.61 -5.48
C PRO A 131 13.20 -19.97 -4.20
N LEU A 132 14.23 -20.58 -3.61
CA LEU A 132 14.91 -20.02 -2.43
C LEU A 132 15.69 -18.75 -2.82
N ALA A 133 16.48 -18.80 -3.88
CA ALA A 133 17.25 -17.66 -4.37
C ALA A 133 16.34 -16.45 -4.68
N ILE A 134 15.20 -16.68 -5.34
CA ILE A 134 14.20 -15.64 -5.61
C ILE A 134 13.66 -15.03 -4.31
N LYS A 135 13.31 -15.85 -3.32
CA LYS A 135 12.78 -15.37 -2.04
C LYS A 135 13.83 -14.59 -1.25
N MET A 136 15.07 -15.06 -1.23
CA MET A 136 16.20 -14.37 -0.57
C MET A 136 16.48 -13.03 -1.24
N ARG A 137 16.53 -12.98 -2.59
CA ARG A 137 16.72 -11.74 -3.34
C ARG A 137 15.60 -10.73 -3.09
N ILE A 138 14.34 -11.19 -3.03
CA ILE A 138 13.22 -10.28 -2.70
C ILE A 138 13.30 -9.81 -1.24
N MET A 139 13.68 -10.66 -0.28
CA MET A 139 13.88 -10.26 1.12
C MET A 139 15.01 -9.24 1.28
N GLU A 140 16.12 -9.40 0.54
CA GLU A 140 17.21 -8.42 0.48
C GLU A 140 16.72 -7.08 -0.08
N ILE A 141 15.99 -7.08 -1.21
CA ILE A 141 15.39 -5.86 -1.78
C ILE A 141 14.47 -5.18 -0.76
N ILE A 142 13.61 -5.95 -0.07
CA ILE A 142 12.73 -5.42 1.00
C ILE A 142 13.55 -4.80 2.12
N PHE A 143 14.59 -5.50 2.59
CA PHE A 143 15.46 -5.02 3.65
C PHE A 143 16.08 -3.67 3.29
N HIS A 144 16.69 -3.58 2.11
CA HIS A 144 17.28 -2.34 1.60
C HIS A 144 16.26 -1.21 1.43
N MET A 145 15.06 -1.51 0.91
CA MET A 145 13.99 -0.51 0.75
C MET A 145 13.52 0.06 2.08
N ILE A 146 13.38 -0.79 3.10
CA ILE A 146 12.97 -0.33 4.43
C ILE A 146 14.03 0.59 5.04
N LEU A 147 15.31 0.24 4.92
CA LEU A 147 16.42 1.04 5.44
C LEU A 147 16.55 2.40 4.75
N THR A 148 16.50 2.41 3.42
CA THR A 148 16.61 3.64 2.61
C THR A 148 15.32 4.44 2.54
N ARG A 149 14.23 3.96 3.16
CA ARG A 149 12.89 4.55 3.12
C ARG A 149 12.37 4.74 1.69
N THR A 150 12.78 3.85 0.80
CA THR A 150 12.31 3.80 -0.59
C THR A 150 11.18 2.79 -0.75
N TYR A 151 10.47 2.91 -1.87
CA TYR A 151 9.33 2.04 -2.20
C TYR A 151 9.49 1.50 -3.61
N ALA A 152 8.92 0.33 -3.86
CA ALA A 152 8.90 -0.27 -5.19
C ALA A 152 7.55 -0.88 -5.51
N THR A 153 7.16 -0.87 -6.77
CA THR A 153 6.07 -1.69 -7.27
C THR A 153 6.52 -3.13 -7.51
N LYS A 154 5.57 -4.06 -7.61
CA LYS A 154 5.88 -5.44 -8.02
C LYS A 154 6.61 -5.50 -9.36
N ARG A 155 6.29 -4.57 -10.28
CA ARG A 155 6.96 -4.48 -11.57
C ARG A 155 8.39 -4.00 -11.39
N ASP A 156 8.63 -2.96 -10.61
CA ASP A 156 10.00 -2.47 -10.37
C ASP A 156 10.89 -3.58 -9.82
N ILE A 157 10.39 -4.36 -8.85
CA ILE A 157 11.08 -5.56 -8.33
C ILE A 157 11.36 -6.56 -9.45
N TYR A 158 10.37 -6.89 -10.28
CA TYR A 158 10.55 -7.79 -11.43
C TYR A 158 11.63 -7.30 -12.42
N TYR A 159 11.68 -6.00 -12.68
CA TYR A 159 12.65 -5.40 -13.61
C TYR A 159 14.08 -5.37 -13.06
N LYS A 160 14.29 -5.39 -11.74
CA LYS A 160 15.64 -5.42 -11.14
C LYS A 160 16.45 -6.66 -11.54
N HIS A 161 15.83 -7.84 -11.61
CA HIS A 161 16.53 -9.09 -11.97
C HIS A 161 15.64 -10.01 -12.83
N LYS A 162 15.30 -9.59 -14.04
CA LYS A 162 14.44 -10.36 -14.95
C LYS A 162 14.91 -11.79 -15.20
N GLN A 163 16.22 -11.99 -15.36
CA GLN A 163 16.80 -13.31 -15.66
C GLN A 163 16.54 -14.30 -14.53
N LEU A 164 16.75 -13.87 -13.28
CA LEU A 164 16.48 -14.67 -12.09
C LEU A 164 14.98 -14.97 -11.92
N PHE A 165 14.15 -13.92 -12.02
CA PHE A 165 12.71 -14.02 -11.74
C PHE A 165 11.91 -14.72 -12.83
N GLY A 166 12.34 -14.66 -14.09
CA GLY A 166 11.63 -15.20 -15.24
C GLY A 166 10.35 -14.42 -15.55
N THR A 167 9.26 -14.72 -14.83
CA THR A 167 7.93 -14.10 -15.07
C THR A 167 7.45 -13.29 -13.86
N GLN A 168 6.64 -12.26 -14.12
CA GLN A 168 6.05 -11.45 -13.05
C GLN A 168 5.19 -12.29 -12.09
N ALA A 169 4.52 -13.34 -12.58
CA ALA A 169 3.74 -14.26 -11.75
C ALA A 169 4.57 -14.99 -10.68
N VAL A 170 5.86 -15.24 -10.95
CA VAL A 170 6.79 -15.84 -9.97
C VAL A 170 7.09 -14.84 -8.84
N VAL A 171 7.35 -13.57 -9.18
CA VAL A 171 7.57 -12.50 -8.20
C VAL A 171 6.32 -12.29 -7.35
N ASP A 172 5.13 -12.25 -7.96
CA ASP A 172 3.85 -12.09 -7.27
C ASP A 172 3.59 -13.21 -6.24
N ARG A 173 3.87 -14.47 -6.61
CA ARG A 173 3.78 -15.62 -5.69
C ARG A 173 4.83 -15.53 -4.58
N ALA A 174 6.08 -15.21 -4.92
CA ALA A 174 7.15 -15.10 -3.92
C ALA A 174 6.87 -13.99 -2.90
N ILE A 175 6.38 -12.81 -3.34
CA ILE A 175 5.96 -11.74 -2.44
C ILE A 175 4.81 -12.20 -1.54
N THR A 176 3.84 -12.94 -2.08
CA THR A 176 2.71 -13.48 -1.30
C THR A 176 3.19 -14.46 -0.22
N ASP A 177 4.12 -15.35 -0.58
CA ASP A 177 4.75 -16.28 0.36
C ASP A 177 5.54 -15.54 1.46
N ILE A 178 6.29 -14.49 1.09
CA ILE A 178 7.07 -13.67 2.03
C ILE A 178 6.14 -12.90 2.98
N CYS A 179 5.06 -12.30 2.46
CA CYS A 179 4.04 -11.66 3.30
C CYS A 179 3.45 -12.65 4.31
N ALA A 180 3.12 -13.86 3.83
CA ALA A 180 2.62 -14.93 4.69
C ALA A 180 3.67 -15.36 5.72
N PHE A 181 4.93 -15.50 5.34
CA PHE A 181 6.04 -15.91 6.21
C PHE A 181 6.33 -14.88 7.31
N LEU A 182 6.49 -13.60 6.95
CA LEU A 182 6.79 -12.49 7.86
C LEU A 182 5.57 -12.00 8.65
N ASN A 183 4.37 -12.50 8.31
CA ASN A 183 3.10 -12.01 8.84
C ASN A 183 2.92 -10.50 8.67
N ALA A 184 3.33 -10.01 7.50
CA ALA A 184 3.33 -8.61 7.15
C ALA A 184 2.61 -8.41 5.82
N ASP A 185 1.88 -7.31 5.69
CA ASP A 185 1.24 -6.90 4.44
C ASP A 185 2.25 -6.22 3.52
N ARG A 186 1.95 -6.22 2.21
CA ARG A 186 2.85 -5.68 1.18
C ARG A 186 3.32 -4.25 1.46
N CYS A 187 2.44 -3.40 1.99
CA CYS A 187 2.77 -2.02 2.35
C CYS A 187 3.79 -1.93 3.49
N GLN A 188 3.77 -2.88 4.45
CA GLN A 188 4.76 -2.97 5.52
C GLN A 188 6.14 -3.41 5.00
N LEU A 189 6.17 -4.06 3.83
CA LEU A 189 7.39 -4.43 3.10
C LEU A 189 7.87 -3.32 2.14
N ASN A 190 7.27 -2.12 2.19
CA ASN A 190 7.46 -1.03 1.22
C ASN A 190 7.15 -1.41 -0.25
N ILE A 191 6.36 -2.47 -0.47
CA ILE A 191 5.90 -2.88 -1.81
C ILE A 191 4.51 -2.30 -2.06
N LEU A 192 4.44 -1.23 -2.83
CA LEU A 192 3.21 -0.48 -3.10
C LEU A 192 2.68 -0.74 -4.51
N SER A 193 1.40 -0.48 -4.73
CA SER A 193 0.87 -0.33 -6.09
C SER A 193 1.22 1.07 -6.58
N ALA A 194 1.34 1.24 -7.90
CA ALA A 194 1.43 2.58 -8.48
C ALA A 194 0.23 3.41 -8.03
N SER A 195 0.49 4.61 -7.50
CA SER A 195 -0.58 5.50 -7.07
C SER A 195 -1.31 6.06 -8.29
N ARG A 196 -2.63 6.16 -8.17
CA ARG A 196 -3.50 6.66 -9.24
C ARG A 196 -4.41 7.79 -8.78
N GLY A 197 -4.44 8.05 -7.47
CA GLY A 197 -5.35 9.02 -6.90
C GLY A 197 -5.01 10.45 -7.29
N SER A 198 -6.02 11.30 -7.30
CA SER A 198 -5.87 12.74 -7.54
C SER A 198 -6.74 13.53 -6.57
N ILE A 199 -6.28 14.72 -6.20
CA ILE A 199 -6.96 15.64 -5.29
C ILE A 199 -7.12 17.01 -5.93
N PHE A 200 -8.23 17.68 -5.61
CA PHE A 200 -8.51 19.04 -6.02
C PHE A 200 -9.39 19.73 -4.96
N GLY A 201 -8.99 20.89 -4.44
CA GLY A 201 -9.78 21.59 -3.43
C GLY A 201 -8.96 22.44 -2.46
N PRO A 202 -9.56 22.93 -1.36
CA PRO A 202 -8.97 23.91 -0.45
C PRO A 202 -7.92 23.28 0.48
N MET A 203 -6.83 22.77 -0.10
CA MET A 203 -5.74 22.11 0.61
C MET A 203 -4.38 22.59 0.11
N ILE A 204 -3.47 22.81 1.06
CA ILE A 204 -2.08 23.15 0.81
C ILE A 204 -1.20 22.05 1.43
N ILE A 205 -0.25 21.55 0.65
CA ILE A 205 0.74 20.58 1.10
C ILE A 205 2.09 21.29 1.19
N GLU A 206 2.70 21.30 2.37
CA GLU A 206 4.00 21.94 2.58
C GLU A 206 5.10 20.95 2.24
N THR A 207 5.89 21.27 1.22
CA THR A 207 7.08 20.51 0.81
C THR A 207 8.34 21.25 1.27
N ARG A 208 9.51 20.60 1.15
CA ARG A 208 10.79 21.26 1.48
C ARG A 208 11.12 22.42 0.53
N ASP A 209 10.63 22.34 -0.71
CA ASP A 209 10.96 23.27 -1.79
C ASP A 209 9.86 24.32 -2.02
N GLY A 210 8.83 24.35 -1.16
CA GLY A 210 7.69 25.28 -1.26
C GLY A 210 6.35 24.64 -0.90
N SER A 211 5.25 25.37 -1.12
CA SER A 211 3.89 24.88 -0.88
C SER A 211 3.20 24.49 -2.19
N VAL A 212 2.48 23.37 -2.17
CA VAL A 212 1.66 22.89 -3.29
C VAL A 212 0.20 23.21 -2.96
N ASP A 213 -0.37 24.17 -3.69
CA ASP A 213 -1.79 24.52 -3.62
C ASP A 213 -2.63 23.59 -4.49
N CYS A 214 -3.41 22.71 -3.85
CA CYS A 214 -4.27 21.74 -4.52
C CYS A 214 -5.56 22.35 -5.07
N SER A 215 -5.77 23.67 -4.91
CA SER A 215 -6.98 24.35 -5.35
C SER A 215 -6.90 24.92 -6.77
N LEU A 216 -5.70 25.01 -7.33
CA LEU A 216 -5.45 25.55 -8.66
C LEU A 216 -5.65 24.48 -9.74
N THR A 217 -5.06 23.31 -9.54
CA THR A 217 -5.09 22.20 -10.50
C THR A 217 -5.14 20.86 -9.78
N PRO A 218 -5.66 19.79 -10.41
CA PRO A 218 -5.62 18.46 -9.83
C PRO A 218 -4.18 17.98 -9.59
N ILE A 219 -3.89 17.56 -8.35
CA ILE A 219 -2.58 17.04 -7.97
C ILE A 219 -2.67 15.54 -7.76
N SER A 220 -1.73 14.77 -8.32
CA SER A 220 -1.65 13.33 -8.08
C SER A 220 -1.20 13.05 -6.65
N ILE A 221 -1.87 12.13 -5.97
CA ILE A 221 -1.47 11.69 -4.64
C ILE A 221 -0.19 10.86 -4.77
N VAL A 222 0.83 11.20 -4.00
CA VAL A 222 2.12 10.49 -3.98
C VAL A 222 2.49 10.07 -2.57
N GLN A 223 3.33 9.04 -2.45
CA GLN A 223 3.73 8.48 -1.17
C GLN A 223 4.43 9.49 -0.26
N SER A 224 5.18 10.44 -0.84
CA SER A 224 5.87 11.49 -0.08
C SER A 224 4.92 12.40 0.69
N PHE A 225 3.67 12.58 0.24
CA PHE A 225 2.68 13.40 0.95
C PHE A 225 2.29 12.83 2.32
N MET A 226 2.58 11.55 2.59
CA MET A 226 2.26 10.92 3.88
C MET A 226 3.00 11.58 5.05
N ASP A 227 4.23 12.05 4.82
CA ASP A 227 5.10 12.59 5.86
C ASP A 227 5.14 14.12 5.88
N LEU A 228 4.48 14.78 4.92
CA LEU A 228 4.46 16.24 4.80
C LEU A 228 3.35 16.90 5.64
N PRO A 229 3.56 18.12 6.16
CA PRO A 229 2.48 18.92 6.72
C PRO A 229 1.41 19.22 5.66
N ILE A 230 0.16 19.18 6.09
CA ILE A 230 -1.00 19.51 5.26
C ILE A 230 -1.85 20.54 6.01
N ALA A 231 -2.28 21.58 5.30
CA ALA A 231 -3.27 22.56 5.73
C ALA A 231 -4.54 22.35 4.90
N PHE A 232 -5.69 22.27 5.55
CA PHE A 232 -6.97 22.02 4.90
C PHE A 232 -8.02 22.97 5.47
N GLU A 233 -8.64 23.77 4.60
CA GLU A 233 -9.65 24.78 4.95
C GLU A 233 -11.06 24.41 4.47
N GLY A 234 -11.29 23.12 4.23
CA GLY A 234 -12.59 22.56 3.87
C GLY A 234 -13.26 21.85 5.03
N ASP A 235 -14.56 21.63 4.87
CA ASP A 235 -15.42 21.01 5.87
C ASP A 235 -15.72 19.54 5.54
N ILE A 236 -15.46 19.12 4.30
CA ILE A 236 -15.93 17.87 3.73
C ILE A 236 -14.90 17.31 2.74
N VAL A 237 -14.82 15.98 2.66
CA VAL A 237 -14.15 15.27 1.55
C VAL A 237 -15.19 14.56 0.69
N LEU A 238 -15.13 14.77 -0.63
CA LEU A 238 -15.93 14.05 -1.63
C LEU A 238 -15.02 13.19 -2.50
N ILE A 239 -15.20 11.88 -2.40
CA ILE A 239 -14.58 10.88 -3.28
C ILE A 239 -15.48 10.68 -4.50
N VAL A 240 -14.91 10.73 -5.69
CA VAL A 240 -15.58 10.40 -6.96
C VAL A 240 -14.86 9.22 -7.59
N GLU A 241 -15.62 8.18 -7.93
CA GLU A 241 -15.07 6.94 -8.47
C GLU A 241 -14.33 7.15 -9.80
N LYS A 242 -15.03 7.68 -10.82
CA LYS A 242 -14.51 7.82 -12.19
C LYS A 242 -13.70 9.11 -12.37
N ASP A 243 -12.56 8.99 -13.05
CA ASP A 243 -11.70 10.14 -13.39
C ASP A 243 -12.40 11.11 -14.35
N THR A 244 -13.18 10.59 -15.31
CA THR A 244 -13.95 11.41 -16.27
C THR A 244 -14.94 12.32 -15.55
N VAL A 245 -15.65 11.80 -14.56
CA VAL A 245 -16.59 12.55 -13.72
C VAL A 245 -15.85 13.56 -12.83
N PHE A 246 -14.69 13.18 -12.28
CA PHE A 246 -13.84 14.07 -11.49
C PHE A 246 -13.36 15.28 -12.32
N GLN A 247 -12.81 15.04 -13.52
CA GLN A 247 -12.37 16.12 -14.42
C GLN A 247 -13.55 17.01 -14.82
N ARG A 248 -14.69 16.40 -15.15
CA ARG A 248 -15.88 17.15 -15.52
C ARG A 248 -16.39 18.08 -14.43
N LEU A 249 -16.36 17.66 -13.16
CA LEU A 249 -16.71 18.52 -12.03
C LEU A 249 -15.81 19.77 -11.99
N ILE A 250 -14.51 19.60 -12.19
CA ILE A 250 -13.55 20.69 -12.18
C ILE A 250 -13.83 21.66 -13.33
N GLU A 251 -14.06 21.15 -14.54
CA GLU A 251 -14.43 21.94 -15.72
C GLU A 251 -15.73 22.74 -15.52
N ASP A 252 -16.75 22.12 -14.91
CA ASP A 252 -18.01 22.78 -14.56
C ASP A 252 -17.86 23.77 -13.38
N GLY A 253 -16.64 23.96 -12.86
CA GLY A 253 -16.32 24.97 -11.85
C GLY A 253 -16.69 24.55 -10.43
N PHE A 254 -16.53 23.26 -10.09
CA PHE A 254 -16.83 22.68 -8.77
C PHE A 254 -16.42 23.58 -7.59
N ARG A 255 -15.22 24.16 -7.60
CA ARG A 255 -14.70 25.02 -6.52
C ARG A 255 -15.57 26.26 -6.28
N ARG A 256 -16.17 26.85 -7.32
CA ARG A 256 -17.06 28.01 -7.17
C ARG A 256 -18.37 27.65 -6.47
N HIS A 257 -18.84 26.43 -6.70
CA HIS A 257 -20.09 25.93 -6.10
C HIS A 257 -19.88 25.31 -4.72
N PHE A 258 -18.73 24.67 -4.51
CA PHE A 258 -18.41 23.90 -3.31
C PHE A 258 -17.01 24.27 -2.78
N PRO A 259 -16.77 25.52 -2.34
CA PRO A 259 -15.44 26.00 -1.96
C PRO A 259 -14.84 25.29 -0.75
N LYS A 260 -15.68 24.61 0.04
CA LYS A 260 -15.34 23.91 1.28
C LYS A 260 -15.22 22.38 1.12
N ILE A 261 -15.24 21.86 -0.11
CA ILE A 261 -15.14 20.42 -0.36
C ILE A 261 -13.78 20.09 -0.99
N LEU A 262 -13.06 19.12 -0.41
CA LEU A 262 -11.94 18.47 -1.05
C LEU A 262 -12.45 17.37 -1.98
N LEU A 263 -12.24 17.53 -3.27
CA LEU A 263 -12.56 16.52 -4.27
C LEU A 263 -11.39 15.54 -4.41
N VAL A 264 -11.68 14.25 -4.38
CA VAL A 264 -10.68 13.18 -4.50
C VAL A 264 -11.18 12.13 -5.47
N THR A 265 -10.30 11.57 -6.31
CA THR A 265 -10.63 10.36 -7.09
C THR A 265 -9.58 9.29 -6.88
N GLY A 266 -10.02 8.02 -6.87
CA GLY A 266 -9.14 6.85 -6.93
C GLY A 266 -8.99 6.26 -8.34
N ARG A 267 -9.71 6.81 -9.34
CA ARG A 267 -9.84 6.28 -10.70
C ARG A 267 -10.32 4.81 -10.70
N GLY A 268 -11.44 4.57 -10.04
CA GLY A 268 -11.99 3.24 -9.74
C GLY A 268 -11.57 2.74 -8.36
N PHE A 269 -11.06 1.50 -8.28
CA PHE A 269 -10.62 0.93 -7.01
C PHE A 269 -9.43 1.70 -6.41
N PRO A 270 -9.52 2.18 -5.16
CA PRO A 270 -8.46 2.99 -4.58
C PRO A 270 -7.21 2.18 -4.29
N ASP A 271 -6.06 2.77 -4.63
CA ASP A 271 -4.76 2.26 -4.21
C ASP A 271 -4.48 2.55 -2.72
N PHE A 272 -3.45 1.90 -2.20
CA PHE A 272 -3.07 2.02 -0.79
C PHE A 272 -2.71 3.45 -0.39
N VAL A 273 -1.97 4.16 -1.25
CA VAL A 273 -1.50 5.53 -0.98
C VAL A 273 -2.68 6.49 -0.91
N THR A 274 -3.63 6.37 -1.85
CA THR A 274 -4.88 7.15 -1.86
C THR A 274 -5.68 6.97 -0.58
N ARG A 275 -5.85 5.72 -0.10
CA ARG A 275 -6.56 5.48 1.17
C ARG A 275 -5.80 5.97 2.39
N GLN A 276 -4.48 5.83 2.41
CA GLN A 276 -3.64 6.32 3.51
C GLN A 276 -3.71 7.84 3.60
N PHE A 277 -3.67 8.54 2.45
CA PHE A 277 -3.85 9.98 2.38
C PHE A 277 -5.21 10.40 2.95
N LEU A 278 -6.29 9.80 2.47
CA LEU A 278 -7.64 10.10 2.95
C LEU A 278 -7.80 9.79 4.44
N LYS A 279 -7.20 8.70 4.93
CA LYS A 279 -7.20 8.39 6.36
C LYS A 279 -6.47 9.45 7.18
N LYS A 280 -5.34 9.97 6.68
CA LYS A 280 -4.61 11.08 7.29
C LYS A 280 -5.48 12.34 7.35
N VAL A 281 -6.18 12.68 6.26
CA VAL A 281 -7.10 13.83 6.21
C VAL A 281 -8.27 13.66 7.19
N GLU A 282 -8.97 12.53 7.15
CA GLU A 282 -10.07 12.20 8.06
C GLU A 282 -9.62 12.28 9.53
N THR A 283 -8.49 11.68 9.87
CA THR A 283 -8.02 11.62 11.26
C THR A 283 -7.55 12.97 11.76
N LYS A 284 -6.84 13.74 10.92
CA LYS A 284 -6.26 15.04 11.30
C LYS A 284 -7.33 16.14 11.42
N PHE A 285 -8.27 16.19 10.48
CA PHE A 285 -9.25 17.28 10.40
C PHE A 285 -10.65 16.88 10.88
N LYS A 286 -10.88 15.60 11.15
CA LYS A 286 -12.16 15.05 11.62
C LYS A 286 -13.36 15.45 10.75
N VAL A 287 -13.13 15.52 9.45
CA VAL A 287 -14.15 15.87 8.46
C VAL A 287 -14.87 14.63 7.95
N PRO A 288 -16.19 14.74 7.66
CA PRO A 288 -16.92 13.66 7.03
C PRO A 288 -16.40 13.38 5.62
N VAL A 289 -16.42 12.11 5.24
CA VAL A 289 -16.00 11.63 3.94
C VAL A 289 -17.19 11.01 3.21
N TYR A 290 -17.48 11.51 2.03
CA TYR A 290 -18.56 11.02 1.18
C TYR A 290 -18.01 10.43 -0.10
N ALA A 291 -18.72 9.47 -0.68
CA ALA A 291 -18.32 8.82 -1.92
C ALA A 291 -19.48 8.80 -2.92
N LEU A 292 -19.23 9.35 -4.10
CA LEU A 292 -20.08 9.23 -5.28
C LEU A 292 -19.50 8.13 -6.18
N VAL A 293 -20.23 7.02 -6.29
CA VAL A 293 -19.83 5.80 -6.99
C VAL A 293 -20.90 5.41 -8.01
N ASP A 294 -20.53 4.57 -8.97
CA ASP A 294 -21.49 4.00 -9.92
C ASP A 294 -22.55 3.18 -9.17
N CYS A 295 -23.77 3.15 -9.72
CA CYS A 295 -24.83 2.31 -9.18
C CYS A 295 -24.76 0.91 -9.77
N ASP A 296 -23.71 0.20 -9.37
CA ASP A 296 -23.46 -1.17 -9.80
C ASP A 296 -22.77 -1.97 -8.68
N PRO A 297 -22.55 -3.29 -8.87
CA PRO A 297 -21.87 -4.09 -7.86
C PRO A 297 -20.42 -3.68 -7.60
N HIS A 298 -19.74 -3.07 -8.57
CA HIS A 298 -18.36 -2.61 -8.44
C HIS A 298 -18.25 -1.33 -7.60
N GLY A 299 -19.15 -0.37 -7.77
CA GLY A 299 -19.25 0.85 -6.97
C GLY A 299 -19.48 0.53 -5.49
N LEU A 300 -20.39 -0.40 -5.17
CA LEU A 300 -20.56 -0.89 -3.79
C LEU A 300 -19.31 -1.59 -3.25
N HIS A 301 -18.58 -2.32 -4.10
CA HIS A 301 -17.33 -2.95 -3.70
C HIS A 301 -16.21 -1.93 -3.43
N ILE A 302 -16.15 -0.86 -4.21
CA ILE A 302 -15.23 0.26 -4.01
C ILE A 302 -15.53 0.96 -2.69
N LEU A 303 -16.81 1.21 -2.39
CA LEU A 303 -17.25 1.77 -1.11
C LEU A 303 -16.79 0.93 0.08
N LEU A 304 -17.02 -0.39 0.04
CA LEU A 304 -16.51 -1.32 1.05
C LEU A 304 -14.98 -1.30 1.16
N THR A 305 -14.28 -1.02 0.06
CA THR A 305 -12.82 -0.97 0.01
C THR A 305 -12.24 0.28 0.65
N TYR A 306 -12.91 1.42 0.53
CA TYR A 306 -12.59 2.63 1.30
C TYR A 306 -12.91 2.45 2.78
N LYS A 307 -14.11 1.95 3.08
CA LYS A 307 -14.64 1.87 4.45
C LYS A 307 -13.93 0.83 5.32
N TYR A 308 -13.52 -0.30 4.74
CA TYR A 308 -13.01 -1.46 5.48
C TYR A 308 -11.68 -2.04 4.96
N GLY A 309 -11.05 -1.41 3.96
CA GLY A 309 -9.82 -1.92 3.36
C GLY A 309 -10.05 -2.95 2.24
N SER A 310 -9.02 -3.57 1.67
CA SER A 310 -9.17 -4.54 0.57
C SER A 310 -9.33 -5.97 1.08
N ILE A 311 -10.10 -6.79 0.36
CA ILE A 311 -10.26 -8.23 0.67
C ILE A 311 -8.90 -8.92 0.57
N LYS A 312 -8.52 -9.65 1.62
CA LYS A 312 -7.38 -10.56 1.57
C LYS A 312 -7.82 -11.89 0.99
N ALA A 313 -7.04 -12.48 0.08
CA ALA A 313 -7.27 -13.86 -0.33
C ALA A 313 -7.19 -14.80 0.89
N LYS A 314 -7.99 -15.88 0.88
CA LYS A 314 -8.37 -16.82 1.97
C LYS A 314 -7.31 -17.27 3.00
N ASN A 315 -6.04 -16.92 2.89
CA ASN A 315 -4.94 -17.39 3.77
C ASN A 315 -4.15 -16.27 4.49
N GLN A 316 -4.56 -15.01 4.42
CA GLN A 316 -3.91 -13.94 5.17
C GLN A 316 -4.82 -13.43 6.29
N ILE A 317 -4.32 -13.56 7.52
CA ILE A 317 -5.01 -13.23 8.77
C ILE A 317 -5.47 -11.76 8.75
N GLU A 318 -6.70 -11.58 9.20
CA GLU A 318 -7.38 -10.33 9.50
C GLU A 318 -6.46 -9.41 10.32
N GLY A 319 -6.19 -8.19 9.83
CA GLY A 319 -5.49 -7.20 10.65
C GLY A 319 -4.80 -6.06 9.90
N GLY A 320 -4.05 -6.35 8.82
CA GLY A 320 -3.12 -5.32 8.30
C GLY A 320 -3.64 -4.34 7.24
N ASN A 321 -4.85 -4.51 6.70
CA ASN A 321 -5.48 -3.53 5.78
C ASN A 321 -6.43 -2.54 6.48
N SER A 322 -6.73 -2.75 7.77
CA SER A 322 -7.66 -1.89 8.53
C SER A 322 -7.06 -0.53 8.88
N ALA A 323 -5.73 -0.39 8.86
CA ALA A 323 -5.04 0.86 9.19
C ALA A 323 -5.35 2.00 8.19
N SER A 324 -5.68 1.67 6.93
CA SER A 324 -6.08 2.64 5.91
C SER A 324 -7.59 2.68 5.68
N ALA A 325 -8.38 2.11 6.59
CA ALA A 325 -9.84 2.09 6.48
C ALA A 325 -10.43 3.42 6.96
N ILE A 326 -11.34 3.99 6.18
CA ILE A 326 -11.98 5.28 6.44
C ILE A 326 -13.42 4.98 6.85
N ALA A 327 -13.61 4.62 8.12
CA ALA A 327 -14.87 4.11 8.63
C ALA A 327 -16.03 5.10 8.47
N SER A 328 -15.74 6.41 8.41
CA SER A 328 -16.72 7.48 8.21
C SER A 328 -17.28 7.57 6.79
N VAL A 329 -16.73 6.83 5.82
CA VAL A 329 -17.17 6.92 4.42
C VAL A 329 -18.64 6.56 4.26
N GLN A 330 -19.40 7.46 3.64
CA GLN A 330 -20.81 7.27 3.30
C GLN A 330 -21.05 7.48 1.80
N GLN A 331 -21.86 6.63 1.18
CA GLN A 331 -22.26 6.83 -0.21
C GLN A 331 -23.17 8.05 -0.33
N ILE A 332 -23.00 8.90 -1.33
CA ILE A 332 -23.94 9.94 -1.70
C ILE A 332 -24.40 9.75 -3.13
N GLY A 333 -25.65 10.11 -3.41
CA GLY A 333 -26.19 10.01 -4.76
C GLY A 333 -26.16 8.58 -5.32
N LEU A 334 -26.79 8.45 -6.49
CA LEU A 334 -26.86 7.26 -7.35
C LEU A 334 -26.98 5.93 -6.57
N ARG A 335 -27.75 5.92 -5.49
CA ARG A 335 -27.97 4.73 -4.68
C ARG A 335 -28.98 3.81 -5.38
N PRO A 336 -28.85 2.49 -5.27
CA PRO A 336 -29.86 1.55 -5.77
C PRO A 336 -31.27 1.92 -5.32
N SER A 337 -31.44 2.28 -4.05
CA SER A 337 -32.70 2.76 -3.47
C SER A 337 -33.26 4.03 -4.12
N HIS A 338 -32.43 4.84 -4.78
CA HIS A 338 -32.82 6.11 -5.41
C HIS A 338 -33.01 6.01 -6.92
N ILE A 339 -32.56 4.93 -7.59
CA ILE A 339 -32.63 4.81 -9.06
C ILE A 339 -34.06 5.02 -9.58
N HIS A 340 -35.07 4.48 -8.90
CA HIS A 340 -36.47 4.58 -9.33
C HIS A 340 -36.95 6.03 -9.55
N ARG A 341 -36.36 7.02 -8.84
CA ARG A 341 -36.68 8.44 -9.00
C ARG A 341 -36.22 9.01 -10.35
N TYR A 342 -35.28 8.32 -10.99
CA TYR A 342 -34.66 8.68 -12.26
C TYR A 342 -34.97 7.66 -13.37
N HIS A 343 -35.96 6.81 -13.15
CA HIS A 343 -36.40 5.84 -14.14
C HIS A 343 -36.75 6.56 -15.45
N ASN A 344 -36.33 6.00 -16.58
CA ASN A 344 -36.43 6.59 -17.92
C ASN A 344 -35.66 7.91 -18.15
N ARG A 345 -34.93 8.43 -17.16
CA ARG A 345 -34.09 9.64 -17.31
C ARG A 345 -32.62 9.32 -17.58
N PHE A 346 -32.15 8.17 -17.12
CA PHE A 346 -30.78 7.70 -17.32
C PHE A 346 -30.77 6.41 -18.14
N GLN A 347 -29.64 6.16 -18.82
CA GLN A 347 -29.43 4.90 -19.50
C GLN A 347 -29.27 3.78 -18.45
N GLU A 348 -30.27 2.90 -18.40
CA GLU A 348 -30.27 1.71 -17.55
C GLU A 348 -29.60 0.54 -18.28
N ILE A 349 -28.67 -0.12 -17.61
CA ILE A 349 -27.93 -1.25 -18.16
C ILE A 349 -28.33 -2.52 -17.41
N SER A 350 -28.57 -3.61 -18.14
CA SER A 350 -28.89 -4.89 -17.52
C SER A 350 -27.66 -5.58 -16.90
N PHE A 351 -27.91 -6.36 -15.85
CA PHE A 351 -26.87 -7.15 -15.19
C PHE A 351 -26.25 -8.22 -16.09
N SER A 352 -24.92 -8.31 -16.04
CA SER A 352 -24.18 -9.45 -16.58
C SER A 352 -24.05 -10.60 -15.57
N ARG A 353 -23.56 -11.76 -16.04
CA ARG A 353 -23.20 -12.88 -15.15
C ARG A 353 -22.08 -12.52 -14.17
N SER A 354 -21.14 -11.67 -14.61
CA SER A 354 -20.06 -11.16 -13.75
C SER A 354 -20.61 -10.30 -12.62
N ASP A 355 -21.55 -9.41 -12.93
CA ASP A 355 -22.22 -8.53 -11.96
C ASP A 355 -22.92 -9.34 -10.87
N THR A 356 -23.58 -10.44 -11.25
CA THR A 356 -24.22 -11.37 -10.30
C THR A 356 -23.20 -12.02 -9.35
N THR A 357 -21.99 -12.29 -9.82
CA THR A 357 -20.92 -12.85 -8.98
C THR A 357 -20.38 -11.80 -8.01
N THR A 358 -20.14 -10.59 -8.52
CA THR A 358 -19.64 -9.45 -7.71
C THR A 358 -20.64 -9.04 -6.65
N ILE A 359 -21.94 -8.94 -6.96
CA ILE A 359 -22.95 -8.53 -5.97
C ILE A 359 -23.09 -9.55 -4.85
N ASN A 360 -22.97 -10.84 -5.15
CA ASN A 360 -22.98 -11.90 -4.13
C ASN A 360 -21.75 -11.82 -3.22
N LEU A 361 -20.58 -11.48 -3.77
CA LEU A 361 -19.38 -11.20 -2.98
C LEU A 361 -19.59 -9.98 -2.06
N VAL A 362 -20.14 -8.89 -2.58
CA VAL A 362 -20.48 -7.67 -1.82
C VAL A 362 -21.45 -7.99 -0.69
N LYS A 363 -22.54 -8.69 -0.96
CA LYS A 363 -23.53 -9.11 0.06
C LYS A 363 -22.91 -9.97 1.15
N ARG A 364 -22.05 -10.93 0.79
CA ARG A 364 -21.34 -11.77 1.77
C ARG A 364 -20.44 -10.92 2.65
N ARG A 365 -19.64 -10.05 2.03
CA ARG A 365 -18.69 -9.17 2.72
C ARG A 365 -19.39 -8.16 3.63
N ALA A 366 -20.47 -7.54 3.19
CA ALA A 366 -21.27 -6.62 4.00
C ALA A 366 -21.87 -7.32 5.23
N ARG A 367 -22.31 -8.58 5.09
CA ARG A 367 -22.74 -9.42 6.23
C ARG A 367 -21.61 -9.72 7.21
N GLU A 368 -20.45 -10.14 6.71
CA GLU A 368 -19.25 -10.41 7.54
C GLU A 368 -18.81 -9.15 8.32
N LEU A 369 -18.94 -7.97 7.72
CA LEU A 369 -18.59 -6.68 8.31
C LEU A 369 -19.73 -6.01 9.09
N SER A 370 -20.90 -6.65 9.16
CA SER A 370 -22.11 -6.11 9.79
C SER A 370 -22.57 -4.73 9.27
N ASP A 371 -22.29 -4.40 8.00
CA ASP A 371 -22.72 -3.15 7.37
C ASP A 371 -24.13 -3.31 6.77
N GLN A 372 -25.16 -2.95 7.54
CA GLN A 372 -26.55 -3.07 7.11
C GLN A 372 -26.92 -2.09 5.99
N SER A 373 -26.32 -0.90 5.96
CA SER A 373 -26.61 0.10 4.95
C SER A 373 -26.20 -0.40 3.56
N ILE A 374 -24.97 -0.90 3.43
CA ILE A 374 -24.49 -1.45 2.15
C ILE A 374 -25.22 -2.75 1.82
N LEU A 375 -25.56 -3.59 2.81
CA LEU A 375 -26.29 -4.83 2.57
C LEU A 375 -27.70 -4.57 2.01
N GLN A 376 -28.41 -3.56 2.52
CA GLN A 376 -29.72 -3.15 2.02
C GLN A 376 -29.64 -2.69 0.56
N GLU A 377 -28.73 -1.75 0.25
CA GLU A 377 -28.51 -1.27 -1.11
C GLU A 377 -28.10 -2.41 -2.06
N ALA A 378 -27.26 -3.34 -1.61
CA ALA A 378 -26.86 -4.51 -2.39
C ALA A 378 -28.03 -5.49 -2.66
N ASN A 379 -29.01 -5.58 -1.77
CA ASN A 379 -30.22 -6.38 -1.99
C ASN A 379 -31.13 -5.74 -3.04
N ILE A 380 -31.40 -4.44 -2.90
CA ILE A 380 -32.20 -3.66 -3.87
C ILE A 380 -31.58 -3.74 -5.27
N LEU A 381 -30.26 -3.61 -5.34
CA LEU A 381 -29.51 -3.70 -6.59
C LEU A 381 -29.60 -5.11 -7.22
N ALA A 382 -29.52 -6.16 -6.40
CA ALA A 382 -29.65 -7.54 -6.87
C ALA A 382 -31.07 -7.90 -7.33
N GLU A 383 -32.09 -7.28 -6.74
CA GLU A 383 -33.51 -7.45 -7.10
C GLU A 383 -33.86 -6.70 -8.39
N SER A 384 -33.44 -5.44 -8.50
CA SER A 384 -33.68 -4.61 -9.69
C SER A 384 -32.93 -5.11 -10.92
N LYS A 385 -31.72 -5.66 -10.76
CA LYS A 385 -30.85 -6.12 -11.86
C LYS A 385 -30.55 -5.05 -12.92
N VAL A 386 -30.65 -3.79 -12.51
CA VAL A 386 -30.36 -2.60 -13.31
C VAL A 386 -29.17 -1.90 -12.70
N LYS A 387 -28.23 -1.47 -13.54
CA LYS A 387 -27.10 -0.61 -13.15
C LYS A 387 -27.13 0.70 -13.92
N VAL A 388 -26.61 1.74 -13.27
CA VAL A 388 -26.50 3.09 -13.82
C VAL A 388 -25.11 3.62 -13.55
N GLU A 389 -24.43 4.09 -14.58
CA GLU A 389 -23.09 4.69 -14.48
C GLU A 389 -23.18 6.18 -14.15
N LEU A 390 -22.19 6.72 -13.43
CA LEU A 390 -22.11 8.15 -13.12
C LEU A 390 -22.06 9.03 -14.38
N GLU A 391 -21.56 8.50 -15.50
CA GLU A 391 -21.52 9.20 -16.79
C GLU A 391 -22.92 9.49 -17.32
N ALA A 392 -23.96 8.75 -16.89
CA ALA A 392 -25.35 9.08 -17.22
C ALA A 392 -25.78 10.43 -16.62
N LEU A 393 -25.24 10.83 -15.46
CA LEU A 393 -25.46 12.16 -14.88
C LEU A 393 -24.80 13.25 -15.73
N VAL A 394 -23.60 12.96 -16.25
CA VAL A 394 -22.87 13.90 -17.11
C VAL A 394 -23.59 14.09 -18.45
N ALA A 395 -24.14 13.01 -19.00
CA ALA A 395 -24.83 13.01 -20.28
C ALA A 395 -26.23 13.66 -20.23
N TYR A 396 -26.83 13.78 -19.04
CA TYR A 396 -28.21 14.26 -18.89
C TYR A 396 -28.40 15.71 -19.35
N SER A 397 -27.59 16.64 -18.85
CA SER A 397 -27.53 18.02 -19.33
C SER A 397 -26.25 18.73 -18.87
N PRO A 398 -25.82 19.81 -19.54
CA PRO A 398 -24.68 20.60 -19.09
C PRO A 398 -24.84 21.07 -17.64
N GLN A 399 -23.77 20.92 -16.83
CA GLN A 399 -23.75 21.24 -15.40
C GLN A 399 -24.74 20.46 -14.52
N PHE A 400 -25.45 19.45 -15.04
CA PHE A 400 -26.39 18.65 -14.25
C PHE A 400 -25.74 18.03 -13.02
N LEU A 401 -24.49 17.59 -13.14
CA LEU A 401 -23.75 16.98 -12.05
C LEU A 401 -23.58 17.92 -10.83
N ILE A 402 -23.41 19.23 -11.06
CA ILE A 402 -23.37 20.23 -9.98
C ILE A 402 -24.74 20.37 -9.32
N THR A 403 -25.81 20.45 -10.13
CA THR A 403 -27.19 20.52 -9.63
C THR A 403 -27.53 19.28 -8.81
N TYR A 404 -27.17 18.10 -9.31
CA TYR A 404 -27.35 16.82 -8.66
C TYR A 404 -26.66 16.75 -7.28
N LEU A 405 -25.43 17.24 -7.19
CA LEU A 405 -24.71 17.30 -5.91
C LEU A 405 -25.38 18.26 -4.91
N LYS A 406 -25.93 19.39 -5.37
CA LYS A 406 -26.72 20.31 -4.53
C LYS A 406 -28.00 19.63 -4.01
N GLU A 407 -28.70 18.88 -4.85
CA GLU A 407 -29.88 18.10 -4.43
C GLU A 407 -29.50 17.04 -3.39
N CYS A 408 -28.38 16.34 -3.58
CA CYS A 408 -27.87 15.38 -2.59
C CYS A 408 -27.56 16.05 -1.25
N GLN A 409 -27.03 17.28 -1.26
CA GLN A 409 -26.75 18.06 -0.05
C GLN A 409 -28.01 18.51 0.70
N GLN A 410 -29.12 18.72 -0.01
CA GLN A 410 -30.40 19.04 0.62
C GLN A 410 -31.06 17.79 1.24
N GLN A 411 -30.95 16.62 0.60
CA GLN A 411 -31.56 15.38 1.05
C GLN A 411 -30.84 14.73 2.24
N MET A 412 -29.53 14.92 2.33
CA MET A 412 -28.74 14.58 3.50
C MET A 412 -27.89 15.78 3.85
N PRO A 413 -28.25 16.57 4.88
CA PRO A 413 -27.36 17.60 5.41
C PRO A 413 -26.04 16.91 5.72
N TRP A 414 -24.95 17.35 5.12
CA TRP A 414 -23.65 16.73 5.27
C TRP A 414 -23.25 17.00 6.73
N VAL A 415 -23.46 16.00 7.60
CA VAL A 415 -23.37 16.18 9.05
C VAL A 415 -21.93 16.52 9.40
N LEU A 416 -21.71 17.79 9.76
CA LEU A 416 -20.48 18.22 10.39
C LEU A 416 -20.50 17.62 11.81
N HIS A 417 -19.57 16.73 12.13
CA HIS A 417 -19.32 16.35 13.52
C HIS A 417 -18.68 17.54 14.25
N HIS A 418 -19.51 18.54 14.58
CA HIS A 418 -19.12 19.64 15.46
C HIS A 418 -19.15 19.16 16.90
N ASP A 419 -18.15 18.37 17.29
CA ASP A 419 -17.78 18.26 18.70
C ASP A 419 -16.33 18.72 18.87
N SER A 420 -16.25 19.98 19.36
CA SER A 420 -15.16 20.58 20.13
C SER A 420 -13.71 20.39 19.63
N VAL A 421 -13.27 21.26 18.71
CA VAL A 421 -11.83 21.63 18.62
C VAL A 421 -11.74 23.14 18.34
N ALA A 422 -11.04 23.85 19.22
CA ALA A 422 -10.68 25.26 19.04
C ALA A 422 -10.05 25.46 17.65
N LYS A 423 -10.59 26.39 16.88
CA LYS A 423 -10.02 26.83 15.60
C LYS A 423 -8.56 27.21 15.86
N SER A 424 -7.62 26.46 15.29
CA SER A 424 -6.24 26.92 15.21
C SER A 424 -6.22 28.21 14.40
N THR A 425 -5.40 29.14 14.86
CA THR A 425 -5.28 30.53 14.41
C THR A 425 -5.05 30.63 12.90
N PRO A 426 -5.57 31.69 12.25
CA PRO A 426 -5.34 31.92 10.83
C PRO A 426 -3.84 32.19 10.59
N PHE A 427 -3.28 31.47 9.63
CA PHE A 427 -1.92 31.64 9.16
C PHE A 427 -1.81 33.03 8.51
N ALA A 428 -1.12 33.96 9.17
CA ALA A 428 -0.89 35.29 8.62
C ALA A 428 -0.05 35.18 7.35
N ARG A 429 -0.64 35.52 6.20
CA ARG A 429 0.11 35.79 4.96
C ARG A 429 1.04 36.97 5.23
N LYS A 430 2.33 36.73 5.43
CA LYS A 430 3.33 37.80 5.29
C LYS A 430 3.46 38.12 3.80
N SER A 431 2.69 39.10 3.35
CA SER A 431 2.99 39.85 2.13
C SER A 431 4.21 40.73 2.41
N GLY A 432 5.38 40.32 1.92
CA GLY A 432 6.56 41.19 1.86
C GLY A 432 6.39 42.18 0.71
N ALA A 433 5.82 43.35 0.99
CA ALA A 433 6.04 44.55 0.20
C ALA A 433 7.21 45.32 0.83
N GLY A 434 8.15 45.76 0.00
CA GLY A 434 9.39 46.41 0.44
C GLY A 434 9.27 47.91 0.75
N PHE A 435 10.43 48.46 1.13
CA PHE A 435 10.76 49.87 1.41
C PHE A 435 10.14 50.41 2.70
N VAL A 436 10.85 51.07 3.62
CA VAL A 436 11.87 52.12 3.49
C VAL A 436 12.87 52.03 4.67
N PHE A 437 14.15 52.28 4.41
CA PHE A 437 15.14 52.61 5.45
C PHE A 437 14.95 54.09 5.82
N GLU A 438 14.61 54.38 7.06
CA GLU A 438 14.90 55.69 7.66
C GLU A 438 16.01 55.48 8.69
N GLU A 439 17.12 56.16 8.43
CA GLU A 439 18.17 56.47 9.39
C GLU A 439 17.58 57.39 10.45
N GLU A 440 17.76 57.07 11.73
CA GLU A 440 17.74 58.06 12.80
C GLU A 440 19.06 57.97 13.56
N ASP A 441 19.75 59.11 13.51
CA ASP A 441 20.88 59.52 14.31
C ASP A 441 20.53 59.59 15.82
N ASP A 442 21.62 59.70 16.58
CA ASP A 442 21.77 60.38 17.87
C ASP A 442 21.86 59.57 19.18
N GLU A 443 23.04 59.78 19.78
CA GLU A 443 23.57 59.55 21.15
C GLU A 443 24.17 58.20 21.55
#